data_AF-A0A1X7SKR1-F1
#
_entry.id   AF-A0A1X7SKR1-F1
#
_cell.length_a   1.000
_cell.length_b   1.000
_cell.length_c   1.000
_cell.angle_alpha   90.00
_cell.angle_beta   90.00
_cell.angle_gamma   90.00
#
_symmetry.space_group_name_H-M   'P 1'
#
loop_
_entity.id
_entity.type
_entity.pdbx_description
1 polymer ?
#
loop_
_entity_poly.entity_id
_entity_poly.type
_entity_poly.pdbx_seq_one_letter_code
_entity_poly.pdbx_strand_id
1 'polypeptide(L)'
;MASEAAALLDQLMGRNRNVTGDDAVKEEHFSDPEVCKHFLCGFCPSKLFINTRSDIGICDKLHDDHFKEAYDASNEKWQRGYEERFIEYLEKLIRDLDKRVQRGKERLQRSEDANTN
;
A
#
# COMPACT_ATOMS: atom_id res chain seq x y z
N MET A 1 29.97 -17.58 -8.82
CA MET A 1 30.92 -16.47 -8.55
C MET A 1 30.65 -15.20 -9.35
N ALA A 2 29.96 -15.21 -10.51
CA ALA A 2 29.65 -13.98 -11.27
C ALA A 2 28.40 -13.21 -10.79
N SER A 3 27.47 -13.88 -10.10
CA SER A 3 26.18 -13.29 -9.67
C SER A 3 26.29 -12.36 -8.46
N GLU A 4 27.22 -12.64 -7.54
CA GLU A 4 27.39 -11.87 -6.30
C GLU A 4 28.02 -10.50 -6.57
N ALA A 5 29.03 -10.47 -7.46
CA ALA A 5 29.63 -9.23 -7.94
C ALA A 5 28.60 -8.36 -8.71
N ALA A 6 27.71 -8.98 -9.50
CA ALA A 6 26.65 -8.26 -10.19
C ALA A 6 25.64 -7.63 -9.22
N ALA A 7 25.20 -8.38 -8.20
CA ALA A 7 24.27 -7.86 -7.19
C ALA A 7 24.86 -6.71 -6.36
N LEU A 8 26.15 -6.79 -6.01
CA LEU A 8 26.85 -5.72 -5.30
C LEU A 8 27.04 -4.47 -6.19
N LEU A 9 27.31 -4.68 -7.48
CA LEU A 9 27.42 -3.59 -8.46
C LEU A 9 26.06 -2.91 -8.72
N ASP A 10 24.96 -3.65 -8.73
CA ASP A 10 23.60 -3.10 -8.85
C ASP A 10 23.20 -2.26 -7.63
N GLN A 11 23.66 -2.63 -6.43
CA GLN A 11 23.49 -1.82 -5.22
C GLN A 11 24.31 -0.52 -5.27
N LEU A 12 25.48 -0.55 -5.92
CA LEU A 12 26.42 0.59 -5.93
C LEU A 12 26.20 1.57 -7.10
N MET A 13 25.75 1.07 -8.25
CA MET A 13 25.64 1.84 -9.50
C MET A 13 24.21 1.96 -10.04
N GLY A 14 23.22 1.36 -9.35
CA GLY A 14 21.83 1.32 -9.77
C GLY A 14 21.54 0.23 -10.81
N ARG A 15 20.32 -0.34 -10.75
CA ARG A 15 19.82 -1.39 -11.65
C ARG A 15 19.80 -1.01 -13.14
N ASN A 16 19.95 0.27 -13.46
CA ASN A 16 19.83 0.80 -14.83
C ASN A 16 21.18 0.92 -15.56
N ARG A 17 22.22 0.18 -15.14
CA ARG A 17 23.54 0.25 -15.77
C ARG A 17 23.59 -0.33 -17.20
N ASN A 18 22.71 -1.26 -17.55
CA ASN A 18 22.77 -2.01 -18.82
C ASN A 18 21.85 -1.46 -19.93
N VAL A 19 21.27 -0.26 -19.77
CA VAL A 19 20.40 0.32 -20.79
C VAL A 19 21.27 1.11 -21.78
N THR A 20 21.52 0.54 -22.96
CA THR A 20 22.16 1.23 -24.09
C THR A 20 21.16 1.46 -25.21
N GLY A 21 20.95 2.73 -25.57
CA GLY A 21 20.27 3.18 -26.79
C GLY A 21 18.85 3.67 -26.55
N ASP A 22 18.60 4.95 -26.85
CA ASP A 22 17.35 5.71 -27.15
C ASP A 22 15.98 5.36 -26.52
N ASP A 23 15.88 4.35 -25.67
CA ASP A 23 14.85 4.21 -24.68
C ASP A 23 15.19 5.20 -23.58
N ALA A 24 14.85 6.47 -23.83
CA ALA A 24 14.75 7.47 -22.77
C ALA A 24 14.07 6.77 -21.60
N VAL A 25 14.83 6.60 -20.51
CA VAL A 25 14.35 6.10 -19.22
C VAL A 25 12.96 6.69 -19.08
N LYS A 26 11.91 5.87 -19.20
CA LYS A 26 10.58 6.34 -18.80
C LYS A 26 10.79 6.63 -17.34
N GLU A 27 10.95 7.91 -17.03
CA GLU A 27 10.95 8.37 -15.66
C GLU A 27 9.54 8.05 -15.17
N GLU A 28 9.39 6.84 -14.64
CA GLU A 28 8.17 6.40 -13.99
C GLU A 28 7.87 7.48 -12.95
N HIS A 29 6.74 8.13 -13.11
CA HIS A 29 6.40 9.26 -12.26
C HIS A 29 5.48 8.74 -11.16
N PHE A 30 5.58 9.31 -9.96
CA PHE A 30 4.68 8.94 -8.86
C PHE A 30 3.20 9.18 -9.21
N SER A 31 2.88 9.93 -10.27
CA SER A 31 1.51 10.14 -10.78
C SER A 31 0.96 8.96 -11.59
N ASP A 32 1.79 8.01 -12.03
CA ASP A 32 1.36 6.94 -12.93
C ASP A 32 0.31 6.02 -12.28
N PRO A 33 -0.71 5.55 -13.03
CA PRO A 33 -1.83 4.78 -12.47
C PRO A 33 -1.39 3.42 -11.91
N GLU A 34 -0.20 2.95 -12.23
CA GLU A 34 0.39 1.70 -11.73
C GLU A 34 0.96 1.85 -10.32
N VAL A 35 1.32 3.07 -9.91
CA VAL A 35 1.84 3.36 -8.56
C VAL A 35 0.72 3.45 -7.54
N CYS A 36 0.89 2.78 -6.39
CA CYS A 36 -0.09 2.74 -5.32
C CYS A 36 -0.21 4.10 -4.63
N LYS A 37 -1.33 4.81 -4.85
CA LYS A 37 -1.54 6.14 -4.24
C LYS A 37 -1.66 6.08 -2.72
N HIS A 38 -2.24 5.02 -2.17
CA HIS A 38 -2.30 4.81 -0.72
C HIS A 38 -0.90 4.70 -0.11
N PHE A 39 0.04 4.05 -0.82
CA PHE A 39 1.43 3.94 -0.37
C PHE A 39 2.15 5.28 -0.35
N LEU A 40 1.90 6.12 -1.38
CA LEU A 40 2.44 7.48 -1.43
C LEU A 40 1.94 8.33 -0.25
N CYS A 41 0.67 8.21 0.12
CA CYS A 41 0.11 8.94 1.26
C CYS A 41 0.63 8.44 2.63
N GLY A 42 1.22 7.25 2.70
CA GLY A 42 1.87 6.74 3.91
C GLY A 42 2.07 5.25 3.91
N PHE A 43 0.98 4.47 3.78
CA PHE A 43 1.01 3.01 3.76
C PHE A 43 -0.14 2.43 2.93
N CYS A 44 0.07 1.24 2.39
CA CYS A 44 -0.98 0.49 1.69
C CYS A 44 -1.68 -0.47 2.66
N PRO A 45 -3.00 -0.35 2.90
CA PRO A 45 -3.75 -1.24 3.78
C PRO A 45 -3.67 -2.72 3.36
N SER A 46 -3.68 -3.00 2.05
CA SER A 46 -3.52 -4.35 1.52
C SER A 46 -2.17 -4.97 1.90
N LYS A 47 -1.07 -4.21 1.90
CA LYS A 47 0.26 -4.69 2.33
C LYS A 47 0.33 -4.90 3.85
N LEU A 48 -0.41 -4.09 4.62
CA LEU A 48 -0.39 -4.15 6.09
C LEU A 48 -1.17 -5.33 6.65
N PHE A 49 -2.28 -5.71 6.01
CA PHE A 49 -3.21 -6.73 6.51
C PHE A 49 -3.07 -8.11 5.85
N ILE A 50 -2.03 -8.34 5.02
CA ILE A 50 -1.76 -9.67 4.46
C ILE A 50 -1.64 -10.71 5.57
N ASN A 51 -2.20 -11.91 5.36
CA ASN A 51 -2.18 -13.02 6.33
C ASN A 51 -2.83 -12.71 7.69
N THR A 52 -3.65 -11.66 7.79
CA THR A 52 -4.44 -11.39 8.99
C THR A 52 -5.89 -11.83 8.82
N ARG A 53 -6.65 -11.88 9.92
CA ARG A 53 -8.11 -12.16 9.87
C ARG A 53 -8.91 -11.11 9.09
N SER A 54 -8.29 -9.97 8.76
CA SER A 54 -8.88 -8.88 7.99
C SER A 54 -8.18 -8.71 6.65
N ASP A 55 -7.67 -9.79 6.05
CA ASP A 55 -7.01 -9.74 4.75
C ASP A 55 -7.93 -9.11 3.68
N ILE A 56 -7.40 -8.09 3.02
CA ILE A 56 -8.06 -7.30 1.97
C ILE A 56 -7.62 -7.79 0.57
N GLY A 57 -6.65 -8.70 0.51
CA GLY A 57 -6.03 -9.19 -0.71
C GLY A 57 -4.72 -8.48 -1.04
N ILE A 58 -4.00 -9.07 -1.99
CA ILE A 58 -2.72 -8.54 -2.49
C ILE A 58 -2.98 -7.26 -3.28
N CYS A 59 -2.08 -6.29 -3.16
CA CYS A 59 -2.18 -5.05 -3.93
C CYS A 59 -1.49 -5.20 -5.29
N ASP A 60 -2.22 -4.95 -6.38
CA ASP A 60 -1.72 -5.05 -7.77
C ASP A 60 -0.92 -3.81 -8.22
N LYS A 61 -0.55 -2.93 -7.28
CA LYS A 61 0.09 -1.64 -7.55
C LYS A 61 1.55 -1.64 -7.12
N LEU A 62 2.35 -0.76 -7.73
CA LEU A 62 3.76 -0.58 -7.39
C LEU A 62 3.90 0.15 -6.05
N HIS A 63 4.75 -0.39 -5.18
CA HIS A 63 5.08 0.14 -3.85
C HIS A 63 6.60 0.36 -3.76
N ASP A 64 7.10 1.36 -4.49
CA ASP A 64 8.50 1.74 -4.45
C ASP A 64 8.70 2.94 -3.52
N ASP A 65 9.71 2.86 -2.66
CA ASP A 65 10.09 3.94 -1.74
C ASP A 65 10.61 5.16 -2.52
N HIS A 66 11.19 4.96 -3.72
CA HIS A 66 11.63 6.05 -4.58
C HIS A 66 10.47 7.01 -4.95
N PHE A 67 9.31 6.45 -5.31
CA PHE A 67 8.13 7.28 -5.63
C PHE A 67 7.57 7.99 -4.40
N LYS A 68 7.71 7.39 -3.22
CA LYS A 68 7.27 8.00 -1.97
C LYS A 68 8.15 9.20 -1.61
N GLU A 69 9.48 9.05 -1.71
CA GLU A 69 10.42 10.15 -1.48
C GLU A 69 10.20 11.29 -2.50
N ALA A 70 9.99 10.95 -3.78
CA ALA A 70 9.67 11.94 -4.80
C ALA A 70 8.35 12.67 -4.52
N TYR A 71 7.32 11.94 -4.06
CA TYR A 71 6.04 12.53 -3.67
C TYR A 71 6.15 13.43 -2.43
N ASP A 72 6.87 13.01 -1.40
CA ASP A 72 7.10 13.79 -0.18
C ASP A 72 7.97 15.02 -0.42
N ALA A 73 8.91 14.97 -1.37
CA ALA A 73 9.69 16.12 -1.81
C ALA A 73 8.88 17.08 -2.69
N SER A 74 7.84 16.60 -3.36
CA SER A 74 6.96 17.43 -4.18
C SER A 74 6.02 18.28 -3.32
N ASN A 75 5.76 19.52 -3.74
CA ASN A 75 4.73 20.36 -3.12
C ASN A 75 3.31 20.01 -3.60
N GLU A 76 3.15 18.87 -4.29
CA GLU A 76 1.86 18.38 -4.80
C GLU A 76 1.05 17.61 -3.73
N LYS A 77 1.62 17.46 -2.54
CA LYS A 77 0.94 16.91 -1.36
C LYS A 77 -0.34 17.69 -1.11
N TRP A 78 -1.47 17.00 -0.97
CA TRP A 78 -2.82 17.56 -0.85
C TRP A 78 -3.41 18.26 -2.09
N GLN A 79 -2.67 18.44 -3.18
CA GLN A 79 -3.19 19.11 -4.38
C GLN A 79 -3.92 18.16 -5.33
N ARG A 80 -3.50 16.88 -5.37
CA ARG A 80 -4.08 15.86 -6.25
C ARG A 80 -5.24 15.07 -5.63
N GLY A 81 -5.59 15.33 -4.37
CA GLY A 81 -6.68 14.67 -3.65
C GLY A 81 -6.43 13.19 -3.35
N TYR A 82 -5.17 12.75 -3.34
CA TYR A 82 -4.83 11.36 -3.01
C TYR A 82 -5.09 11.07 -1.53
N GLU A 83 -4.78 12.02 -0.65
CA GLU A 83 -5.01 11.92 0.78
C GLU A 83 -6.49 11.86 1.13
N GLU A 84 -7.32 12.67 0.45
CA GLU A 84 -8.78 12.67 0.67
C GLU A 84 -9.38 11.31 0.34
N ARG A 85 -9.07 10.76 -0.85
CA ARG A 85 -9.49 9.41 -1.23
C ARG A 85 -8.96 8.34 -0.28
N PHE A 86 -7.75 8.52 0.23
CA PHE A 86 -7.17 7.59 1.20
C PHE A 86 -7.93 7.64 2.53
N ILE A 87 -8.27 8.82 3.03
CA ILE A 87 -9.08 8.99 4.24
C ILE A 87 -10.46 8.36 4.06
N GLU A 88 -11.16 8.65 2.95
CA GLU A 88 -12.46 8.04 2.65
C GLU A 88 -12.39 6.50 2.65
N TYR A 89 -11.31 5.96 2.07
CA TYR A 89 -11.07 4.52 2.06
C TYR A 89 -10.83 3.95 3.47
N LEU A 90 -10.02 4.63 4.29
CA LEU A 90 -9.77 4.24 5.68
C LEU A 90 -11.04 4.29 6.52
N GLU A 91 -11.86 5.34 6.37
CA GLU A 91 -13.15 5.43 7.05
C GLU A 91 -14.09 4.29 6.67
N LYS A 92 -14.12 3.90 5.38
CA LYS A 92 -14.91 2.74 4.94
C LYS A 92 -14.43 1.47 5.63
N LEU A 93 -13.12 1.23 5.72
CA LEU A 93 -12.55 0.08 6.41
C LEU A 93 -12.92 0.07 7.90
N ILE A 94 -12.84 1.22 8.57
CA ILE A 94 -13.25 1.35 9.98
C ILE A 94 -14.72 0.98 10.14
N ARG A 95 -15.62 1.53 9.31
CA ARG A 95 -17.06 1.22 9.36
C ARG A 95 -17.34 -0.26 9.15
N ASP A 96 -16.61 -0.93 8.27
CA ASP A 96 -16.78 -2.36 8.01
C ASP A 96 -16.28 -3.21 9.19
N LEU A 97 -15.19 -2.79 9.85
CA LEU A 97 -14.69 -3.41 11.08
C LEU A 97 -15.66 -3.23 12.24
N ASP A 98 -16.21 -2.03 12.43
CA ASP A 98 -17.19 -1.74 13.48
C ASP A 98 -18.44 -2.62 13.34
N LYS A 99 -18.96 -2.78 12.12
CA LYS A 99 -20.08 -3.69 11.85
C LYS A 99 -19.73 -5.14 12.19
N ARG A 100 -18.51 -5.58 11.90
CA ARG A 100 -18.05 -6.94 12.24
C ARG A 100 -17.96 -7.12 13.76
N VAL A 101 -17.43 -6.14 14.47
CA VAL A 101 -17.36 -6.13 15.94
C VAL A 101 -18.76 -6.16 16.54
N GLN A 102 -19.67 -5.34 16.04
CA GLN A 102 -21.05 -5.27 16.52
C GLN A 102 -21.78 -6.62 16.38
N ARG A 103 -21.68 -7.27 15.21
CA ARG A 103 -22.23 -8.62 15.01
C ARG A 103 -21.60 -9.66 15.94
N GLY A 104 -20.30 -9.52 16.22
CA GLY A 104 -19.61 -10.35 17.19
C GLY A 104 -20.19 -10.21 18.60
N LYS A 105 -20.43 -8.98 19.05
CA LYS A 105 -21.04 -8.68 20.35
C LYS A 105 -22.46 -9.20 20.45
N GLU A 106 -23.29 -8.97 19.43
CA GLU A 106 -24.68 -9.47 19.40
C GLU A 106 -24.76 -11.00 19.47
N ARG A 107 -23.84 -11.70 18.81
CA ARG A 107 -23.74 -13.16 18.89
C ARG A 107 -23.38 -13.63 20.30
N LEU A 108 -22.47 -12.93 20.99
CA LEU A 108 -22.08 -13.26 22.35
C LEU A 108 -23.24 -13.05 23.34
N GLN A 109 -23.93 -11.91 23.26
CA GLN A 109 -25.09 -11.60 24.11
C GLN A 109 -26.19 -12.67 23.99
N ARG A 110 -26.55 -13.05 22.75
CA ARG A 110 -27.55 -14.12 22.54
C ARG A 110 -27.13 -15.47 23.13
N SER A 111 -25.83 -15.79 23.10
CA SER A 111 -25.34 -17.03 23.72
C SER A 111 -25.35 -16.98 25.25
N GLU A 112 -25.16 -15.80 25.85
CA GLU A 112 -25.24 -15.59 27.30
C GLU A 112 -26.70 -15.68 27.78
N ASP A 113 -27.64 -15.05 27.07
CA ASP A 113 -29.08 -15.09 27.37
C ASP A 113 -29.67 -16.52 27.26
N ALA A 114 -29.16 -17.32 26.32
CA ALA A 114 -29.58 -18.71 26.13
C ALA A 114 -29.01 -19.67 27.19
N ASN A 115 -27.94 -19.30 27.88
CA ASN A 115 -27.28 -20.13 28.90
C ASN A 115 -27.67 -19.76 30.34
N THR A 116 -28.38 -18.63 30.51
CA THR A 116 -28.85 -18.11 31.80
C THR A 116 -30.33 -18.44 32.08
N ASN A 117 -31.04 -19.05 31.11
CA ASN A 117 -32.37 -19.64 31.27
C ASN A 117 -32.28 -21.17 31.34
#